data_AF-A0A7S3FSL9-F1
#
_entry.id   AF-A0A7S3FSL9-F1
#
_cell.length_a   1.000
_cell.length_b   1.000
_cell.length_c   1.000
_cell.angle_alpha   90.00
_cell.angle_beta   90.00
_cell.angle_gamma   90.00
#
_symmetry.space_group_name_H-M   'P 1'
#
loop_
_entity.id
_entity.type
_entity.pdbx_description
1 polymer ?
#
loop_
_entity_poly.entity_id
_entity_poly.type
_entity_poly.pdbx_seq_one_letter_code
_entity_poly.pdbx_strand_id
1 'polypeptide(L)'
;MKFKKGGFFSLKRVKPLVMKYNLETSVSPAYDIIEVLVLAILQLSWSCLTCTIIEMPDFEPNEYLFETHKDKGKEQWEVYAWAVRDAMLKVSTLKECNIPLREKIIYEGYMQMNRKFTSPFPVQGEENQGLTSPSTKVAIKKEEDLKENINTAQQ
;
A
#
# COMPACT_ATOMS: atom_id res chain seq x y z
N MET A 1 -1.70 3.99 4.06
CA MET A 1 -2.94 4.10 3.29
C MET A 1 -3.23 5.55 2.94
N LYS A 2 -3.11 5.94 1.66
CA LYS A 2 -3.58 7.25 1.20
C LYS A 2 -5.10 7.19 1.00
N PHE A 3 -5.84 8.11 1.60
CA PHE A 3 -7.28 8.19 1.40
C PHE A 3 -7.62 8.73 0.01
N LYS A 4 -8.75 8.31 -0.54
CA LYS A 4 -9.29 8.84 -1.80
C LYS A 4 -10.07 10.13 -1.51
N LYS A 5 -10.07 11.06 -2.47
CA LYS A 5 -10.74 12.37 -2.38
C LYS A 5 -12.21 12.31 -1.95
N GLY A 6 -12.94 11.27 -2.39
CA GLY A 6 -14.40 11.18 -2.26
C GLY A 6 -14.98 11.54 -0.89
N GLY A 7 -14.53 10.89 0.19
CA GLY A 7 -15.09 11.10 1.53
C GLY A 7 -14.71 12.45 2.17
N PHE A 8 -13.59 13.03 1.76
CA PHE A 8 -13.01 14.23 2.39
C PHE A 8 -13.26 15.51 1.58
N PHE A 9 -13.79 15.40 0.36
CA PHE A 9 -14.03 16.54 -0.53
C PHE A 9 -15.02 17.55 0.05
N SER A 10 -16.02 17.07 0.77
CA SER A 10 -17.07 17.93 1.34
C SER A 10 -16.67 18.61 2.67
N LEU A 11 -15.46 18.35 3.18
CA LEU A 11 -14.97 18.85 4.48
C LEU A 11 -15.97 18.66 5.63
N LYS A 12 -16.81 17.63 5.54
CA LYS A 12 -17.77 17.30 6.59
C LYS A 12 -17.05 16.65 7.76
N ARG A 13 -17.64 16.80 8.95
CA ARG A 13 -17.23 16.08 10.16
C ARG A 13 -17.22 14.58 9.89
N VAL A 14 -16.12 13.92 10.26
CA VAL A 14 -15.99 12.45 10.15
C VAL A 14 -15.75 11.87 11.53
N LYS A 15 -16.31 10.68 11.78
CA LYS A 15 -16.01 9.88 12.95
C LYS A 15 -15.07 8.75 12.56
N PRO A 16 -13.77 8.84 12.85
CA PRO A 16 -12.83 7.79 12.47
C PRO A 16 -13.10 6.52 13.28
N LEU A 17 -13.01 5.37 12.62
CA LEU A 17 -13.16 4.08 13.24
C LEU A 17 -11.94 3.24 12.88
N VAL A 18 -11.23 2.73 13.89
CA VAL A 18 -10.07 1.87 13.70
C VAL A 18 -10.43 0.45 14.13
N MET A 19 -10.21 -0.50 13.23
CA MET A 19 -10.35 -1.93 13.51
C MET A 19 -8.97 -2.53 13.74
N LYS A 20 -8.73 -3.03 14.95
CA LYS A 20 -7.50 -3.75 15.32
C LYS A 20 -7.83 -5.23 15.47
N TYR A 21 -7.35 -6.03 14.53
CA TYR A 21 -7.44 -7.48 14.61
C TYR A 21 -6.37 -8.02 15.57
N ASN A 22 -6.74 -8.92 16.47
CA ASN A 22 -5.75 -9.67 17.24
C ASN A 22 -5.17 -10.77 16.35
N LEU A 23 -3.87 -10.67 16.05
CA LEU A 23 -3.14 -11.54 15.13
C LEU A 23 -2.19 -12.50 15.84
N GLU A 24 -2.20 -12.56 17.18
CA GLU A 24 -1.25 -13.38 17.95
C GLU A 24 -1.27 -14.85 17.54
N THR A 25 -2.44 -15.37 17.17
CA THR A 25 -2.64 -16.77 16.78
C THR A 25 -3.32 -16.92 15.42
N SER A 26 -3.48 -15.83 14.65
CA SER A 26 -4.29 -15.84 13.42
C SER A 26 -3.65 -15.06 12.28
N VAL A 27 -4.07 -15.37 11.06
CA VAL A 27 -3.65 -14.68 9.84
C VAL A 27 -4.29 -13.30 9.77
N SER A 28 -3.54 -12.30 9.29
CA SER A 28 -4.07 -10.97 9.03
C SER A 28 -5.09 -10.99 7.89
N PRO A 29 -6.34 -10.54 8.10
CA PRO A 29 -7.32 -10.47 7.02
C PRO A 29 -6.99 -9.40 5.97
N ALA A 30 -5.99 -8.55 6.22
CA ALA A 30 -5.63 -7.41 5.36
C ALA A 30 -4.66 -7.76 4.21
N TYR A 31 -4.68 -9.01 3.73
CA TYR A 31 -3.93 -9.39 2.53
C TYR A 31 -4.76 -9.07 1.28
N ASP A 32 -4.65 -7.82 0.78
CA ASP A 32 -5.26 -7.34 -0.47
C ASP A 32 -4.90 -8.19 -1.72
N ILE A 33 -3.88 -9.04 -1.62
CA ILE A 33 -3.31 -9.84 -2.72
C ILE A 33 -3.82 -11.28 -2.74
N ILE A 34 -4.59 -11.73 -1.75
CA ILE A 34 -5.14 -13.09 -1.76
C ILE A 34 -6.52 -13.04 -2.41
N GLU A 35 -6.83 -14.03 -3.26
CA GLU A 35 -8.17 -14.16 -3.83
C GLU A 35 -9.23 -14.26 -2.74
N VAL A 36 -10.36 -13.57 -2.94
CA VAL A 36 -11.46 -13.49 -1.97
C VAL A 36 -11.94 -14.87 -1.50
N LEU A 37 -11.96 -15.85 -2.39
CA LEU A 37 -12.40 -17.22 -2.07
C LEU A 37 -11.44 -17.91 -1.10
N VAL A 38 -10.13 -17.80 -1.32
CA VAL A 38 -9.11 -18.39 -0.43
C VAL A 38 -9.14 -17.67 0.92
N LEU A 39 -9.29 -16.35 0.91
CA LEU A 39 -9.41 -15.55 2.13
C LEU A 39 -10.66 -15.95 2.93
N ALA A 40 -11.79 -16.19 2.26
CA ALA A 40 -13.02 -16.64 2.91
C ALA A 40 -12.88 -18.04 3.53
N ILE A 41 -12.26 -19.00 2.83
CA ILE A 41 -12.01 -20.35 3.37
C ILE A 41 -11.07 -20.27 4.58
N LEU A 42 -10.01 -19.46 4.50
CA LEU A 42 -9.06 -19.26 5.60
C LEU A 42 -9.72 -18.60 6.82
N GLN A 43 -10.62 -17.64 6.57
CA GLN A 43 -11.38 -16.97 7.62
C GLN A 43 -12.36 -17.95 8.31
N LEU A 44 -13.00 -18.84 7.54
CA LEU A 44 -13.92 -19.84 8.06
C LEU A 44 -13.21 -20.95 8.84
N SER A 45 -11.99 -21.33 8.43
CA SER A 45 -11.20 -22.32 9.17
C SER A 45 -10.63 -21.77 10.49
N TRP A 46 -10.49 -20.45 10.60
CA TRP A 46 -10.02 -19.75 11.81
C TRP A 46 -11.17 -19.02 12.52
N SER A 47 -12.18 -19.79 12.96
CA SER A 47 -13.46 -19.33 13.53
C SER A 47 -13.39 -18.42 14.79
N CYS A 48 -12.21 -17.94 15.21
CA CYS A 48 -12.02 -17.17 16.45
C CYS A 48 -11.22 -15.87 16.21
N LEU A 49 -11.58 -15.10 15.18
CA LEU A 49 -11.00 -13.79 14.98
C LEU A 49 -11.62 -12.76 15.91
N THR A 50 -10.80 -12.21 16.79
CA THR A 50 -11.18 -11.11 17.68
C THR A 50 -10.79 -9.79 17.04
N CYS A 51 -11.77 -8.90 16.84
CA CYS A 51 -11.55 -7.55 16.34
C CYS A 51 -11.90 -6.54 17.43
N THR A 52 -10.94 -5.72 17.82
CA THR A 52 -11.17 -4.57 18.69
C THR A 52 -11.52 -3.37 17.83
N ILE A 53 -12.72 -2.84 18.02
CA ILE A 53 -13.17 -1.61 17.37
C ILE A 53 -12.85 -0.45 18.30
N ILE A 54 -12.06 0.50 17.81
CA ILE A 54 -11.71 1.72 18.51
C ILE A 54 -12.43 2.86 17.80
N GLU A 55 -13.49 3.35 18.44
CA GLU A 55 -14.21 4.54 17.99
C GLU A 55 -13.48 5.80 18.47
N MET A 56 -13.11 6.66 17.54
CA MET A 56 -12.49 7.95 17.84
C MET A 56 -13.56 9.04 17.96
N PRO A 57 -13.27 10.16 18.66
CA PRO A 57 -14.17 11.30 18.68
C PRO A 57 -14.37 11.88 17.28
N ASP A 58 -15.48 12.58 17.10
CA ASP A 58 -15.77 13.32 15.88
C ASP A 58 -14.66 14.33 15.57
N PHE A 59 -14.17 14.30 14.34
CA PHE A 59 -13.16 15.21 13.85
C PHE A 59 -13.82 16.28 12.98
N GLU A 60 -13.70 17.54 13.38
CA GLU A 60 -14.18 18.69 12.63
C GLU A 60 -13.01 19.47 12.04
N PRO A 61 -12.96 19.71 10.71
CA PRO A 61 -11.89 20.48 10.11
C PRO A 61 -11.96 21.93 10.60
N ASN A 62 -10.84 22.44 11.10
CA ASN A 62 -10.68 23.82 11.54
C ASN A 62 -9.70 24.56 10.62
N GLU A 63 -9.87 25.88 10.45
CA GLU A 63 -8.94 26.73 9.70
C GLU A 63 -7.51 26.61 10.21
N TYR A 64 -7.34 26.57 11.54
CA TYR A 64 -6.03 26.37 12.17
C TYR A 64 -5.30 25.11 11.69
N LEU A 65 -6.04 24.02 11.44
CA LEU A 65 -5.47 22.78 10.94
C LEU A 65 -4.91 22.96 9.53
N PHE A 66 -5.64 23.69 8.69
CA PHE A 66 -5.20 23.99 7.33
C PHE A 66 -4.03 24.95 7.29
N GLU A 67 -3.93 25.89 8.23
CA GLU A 67 -2.80 26.83 8.30
C GLU A 67 -1.52 26.17 8.81
N THR A 68 -1.64 25.31 9.83
CA THR A 68 -0.50 24.65 10.47
C THR A 68 0.10 23.56 9.57
N HIS A 69 -0.72 22.87 8.78
CA HIS A 69 -0.31 21.71 7.98
C HIS A 69 -0.41 21.94 6.46
N LYS A 70 -0.18 23.17 6.00
CA LYS A 70 -0.13 23.52 4.55
C LYS A 70 0.91 22.72 3.78
N ASP A 71 1.95 22.22 4.45
CA ASP A 71 3.02 21.43 3.85
C ASP A 71 2.60 20.00 3.47
N LYS A 72 1.50 19.48 4.05
CA LYS A 72 1.08 18.08 3.90
C LYS A 72 0.19 17.79 2.70
N GLY A 73 -0.33 18.83 2.04
CA GLY A 73 -1.25 18.67 0.91
C GLY A 73 -1.38 19.93 0.06
N LYS A 74 -1.76 19.76 -1.21
CA LYS A 74 -2.05 20.85 -2.15
C LYS A 74 -3.46 21.38 -1.98
N GLU A 75 -4.41 20.49 -1.67
CA GLU A 75 -5.82 20.81 -1.47
C GLU A 75 -6.22 20.58 -0.01
N GLN A 76 -7.22 21.32 0.49
CA GLN A 76 -7.69 21.22 1.88
C GLN A 76 -8.10 19.79 2.27
N TRP A 77 -8.74 19.05 1.34
CA TRP A 77 -9.13 17.66 1.62
C TRP A 77 -7.94 16.73 1.85
N GLU A 78 -6.77 17.00 1.22
CA GLU A 78 -5.56 16.19 1.41
C GLU A 78 -5.00 16.38 2.82
N VAL A 79 -4.96 17.64 3.28
CA VAL A 79 -4.53 17.99 4.64
C VAL A 79 -5.48 17.40 5.67
N TYR A 80 -6.79 17.50 5.43
CA TYR A 80 -7.80 16.91 6.30
C TYR A 80 -7.68 15.38 6.37
N ALA A 81 -7.60 14.72 5.22
CA ALA A 81 -7.43 13.28 5.13
C ALA A 81 -6.13 12.81 5.81
N TRP A 82 -5.03 13.57 5.63
CA TRP A 82 -3.76 13.30 6.28
C TRP A 82 -3.88 13.40 7.81
N ALA A 83 -4.51 14.45 8.33
CA ALA A 83 -4.66 14.65 9.78
C ALA A 83 -5.50 13.54 10.42
N VAL A 84 -6.62 13.16 9.80
CA VAL A 84 -7.46 12.06 10.26
C VAL A 84 -6.67 10.74 10.25
N ARG A 85 -5.91 10.48 9.18
CA ARG A 85 -5.04 9.30 9.09
C ARG A 85 -4.00 9.27 10.19
N ASP A 86 -3.31 10.39 10.42
CA ASP A 86 -2.26 10.49 11.43
C ASP A 86 -2.82 10.26 12.84
N ALA A 87 -4.00 10.82 13.14
CA ALA A 87 -4.71 10.56 14.39
C ALA A 87 -5.04 9.07 14.55
N MET A 88 -5.57 8.42 13.51
CA MET A 88 -5.88 6.98 13.53
C MET A 88 -4.62 6.12 13.73
N LEU A 89 -3.49 6.47 13.11
CA LEU A 89 -2.22 5.75 13.26
C LEU A 89 -1.67 5.87 14.68
N LYS A 90 -1.71 7.07 15.27
CA LYS A 90 -1.27 7.32 16.65
C LYS A 90 -2.06 6.49 17.66
N VAL A 91 -3.38 6.44 17.52
CA VAL A 91 -4.25 5.66 18.43
C VAL A 91 -4.06 4.16 18.25
N SER A 92 -3.88 3.69 17.01
CA SER A 92 -3.83 2.26 16.70
C SER A 92 -2.45 1.62 16.86
N THR A 93 -1.39 2.42 17.07
CA THR A 93 0.02 1.97 17.08
C THR A 93 0.44 1.23 15.80
N LEU A 94 -0.31 1.41 14.71
CA LEU A 94 -0.03 0.76 13.43
C LEU A 94 1.07 1.50 12.68
N LYS A 95 1.92 0.75 11.96
CA LYS A 95 2.94 1.32 11.10
C LYS A 95 2.33 1.89 9.83
N GLU A 96 2.88 3.01 9.37
CA GLU A 96 2.46 3.61 8.11
C GLU A 96 2.84 2.69 6.93
N CYS A 97 1.84 2.23 6.17
CA CYS A 97 2.08 1.50 4.92
C CYS A 97 1.85 2.43 3.72
N ASN A 98 2.93 2.76 3.02
CA ASN A 98 2.92 3.55 1.78
C ASN A 98 3.27 2.73 0.52
N ILE A 99 3.26 1.40 0.65
CA ILE A 99 3.55 0.47 -0.46
C ILE A 99 2.39 0.52 -1.47
N PRO A 100 2.64 0.89 -2.73
CA PRO A 100 1.60 0.88 -3.76
C PRO A 100 1.15 -0.55 -4.08
N LEU A 101 -0.10 -0.70 -4.49
CA LEU A 101 -0.69 -2.03 -4.80
C LEU A 101 0.13 -2.81 -5.82
N ARG A 102 0.72 -2.12 -6.81
CA ARG A 102 1.58 -2.76 -7.84
C ARG A 102 2.78 -3.48 -7.23
N GLU A 103 3.37 -2.95 -6.17
CA GLU A 103 4.50 -3.59 -5.48
C GLU A 103 4.04 -4.78 -4.63
N LYS A 104 2.83 -4.70 -4.05
CA LYS A 104 2.24 -5.83 -3.33
C LYS A 104 2.02 -7.04 -4.25
N ILE A 105 1.64 -6.83 -5.51
CA ILE A 105 1.45 -7.92 -6.50
C ILE A 105 2.77 -8.65 -6.79
N ILE A 106 3.91 -7.94 -6.80
CA ILE A 106 5.23 -8.57 -6.98
C ILE A 106 5.52 -9.53 -5.82
N TYR A 107 5.16 -9.12 -4.59
CA TYR A 107 5.29 -9.97 -3.41
C TYR A 107 4.38 -11.21 -3.48
N GLU A 108 3.18 -11.09 -4.04
CA GLU A 108 2.28 -12.23 -4.30
C GLU A 108 2.93 -13.24 -5.25
N GLY A 109 3.46 -12.78 -6.38
CA GLY A 109 4.16 -13.63 -7.35
C GLY A 109 5.37 -14.33 -6.74
N TYR A 110 6.10 -13.65 -5.86
CA TYR A 110 7.18 -14.25 -5.08
C TYR A 110 6.68 -15.34 -4.11
N MET A 111 5.59 -15.07 -3.37
CA MET A 111 4.98 -16.03 -2.44
C MET A 111 4.46 -17.30 -3.12
N GLN A 112 4.02 -17.19 -4.37
CA GLN A 112 3.61 -18.32 -5.21
C GLN A 112 4.80 -19.12 -5.79
N MET A 113 6.03 -18.83 -5.37
CA MET A 113 7.27 -19.42 -5.89
C MET A 113 7.43 -19.29 -7.41
N ASN A 114 6.85 -18.25 -8.01
CA ASN A 114 6.99 -18.02 -9.44
C ASN A 114 8.39 -17.48 -9.73
N ARG A 115 9.20 -18.24 -10.47
CA ARG A 115 10.60 -17.92 -10.81
C ARG A 115 10.80 -16.56 -11.50
N LYS A 116 9.74 -15.96 -12.03
CA LYS A 116 9.76 -14.63 -12.67
C LYS A 116 9.88 -13.47 -11.67
N PHE A 117 9.57 -13.71 -10.40
CA PHE A 117 9.54 -12.67 -9.37
C PHE A 117 10.72 -12.87 -8.40
N THR A 118 11.60 -11.88 -8.34
CA THR A 118 12.70 -11.82 -7.35
C THR A 118 12.16 -11.37 -5.99
N SER A 119 12.82 -11.80 -4.90
CA SER A 119 12.43 -11.38 -3.55
C SER A 119 12.49 -9.84 -3.43
N PRO A 120 11.46 -9.19 -2.87
CA PRO A 120 11.47 -7.75 -2.67
C PRO A 120 12.31 -7.32 -1.46
N PHE A 121 12.82 -8.27 -0.68
CA PHE A 121 13.79 -7.98 0.36
C PHE A 121 15.17 -7.79 -0.29
N PRO A 122 15.81 -6.62 -0.11
CA PRO A 122 17.19 -6.47 -0.55
C PRO A 122 18.02 -7.52 0.21
N VAL A 123 18.82 -8.28 -0.54
CA VAL A 123 19.87 -9.10 0.07
C VAL A 123 20.79 -8.12 0.79
N GLN A 124 21.03 -8.31 2.08
CA GLN A 124 21.89 -7.42 2.88
C GLN A 124 23.26 -7.32 2.18
N GLY A 125 23.50 -6.21 1.48
CA GLY A 125 24.67 -6.02 0.61
C GLY A 125 24.43 -5.23 -0.69
N GLU A 126 23.18 -5.09 -1.15
CA GLU A 126 22.86 -4.28 -2.35
C GLU A 126 21.99 -3.06 -2.00
N GLU A 127 22.63 -1.89 -1.88
CA GLU A 127 21.92 -0.62 -1.83
C GLU A 127 21.41 -0.23 -3.23
N ASN A 128 20.10 -0.02 -3.31
CA ASN A 128 19.41 0.82 -4.29
C ASN A 128 19.64 0.49 -5.78
N GLN A 129 18.92 -0.53 -6.26
CA GLN A 129 18.32 -0.42 -7.60
C GLN A 129 16.80 -0.51 -7.44
N GLY A 130 16.13 0.60 -7.74
CA GLY A 130 14.67 0.70 -7.68
C GLY A 130 14.00 -0.45 -8.43
N LEU A 131 12.84 -0.86 -7.91
CA LEU A 131 11.95 -1.86 -8.51
C LEU A 131 11.62 -1.51 -9.97
N THR A 132 12.47 -1.92 -10.90
CA THR A 132 12.11 -2.00 -12.31
C THR A 132 11.32 -3.27 -12.48
N SER A 133 10.01 -3.11 -12.71
CA SER A 133 9.12 -4.23 -13.00
C SER A 133 9.72 -5.13 -14.10
N PRO A 134 9.53 -6.46 -14.05
CA PRO A 134 10.07 -7.38 -15.06
C PRO A 134 9.63 -7.03 -16.49
N SER A 135 8.51 -6.32 -16.66
CA SER A 135 8.05 -5.79 -17.96
C SER A 135 9.02 -4.77 -18.56
N THR A 136 9.77 -4.02 -17.75
CA THR A 136 10.72 -3.01 -18.21
C THR A 136 12.04 -3.65 -18.64
N LYS A 137 12.51 -4.69 -17.93
CA LYS A 137 13.76 -5.40 -18.27
C LYS A 137 13.66 -6.15 -19.60
N VAL A 138 12.49 -6.71 -19.93
CA VAL A 138 12.25 -7.35 -21.24
C VAL A 138 12.20 -6.32 -22.38
N ALA A 139 11.64 -5.13 -22.14
CA ALA A 139 11.61 -4.07 -23.14
C ALA A 139 13.01 -3.53 -23.46
N ILE A 140 13.85 -3.32 -22.44
CA ILE A 140 15.23 -2.81 -22.62
C ILE A 140 16.08 -3.82 -23.40
N LYS A 141 16.01 -5.11 -23.05
CA LYS A 141 16.78 -6.15 -23.76
C LYS A 141 16.35 -6.28 -25.22
N LYS A 142 15.05 -6.19 -25.50
CA LYS A 142 14.53 -6.26 -26.87
C LYS A 142 14.92 -5.03 -27.71
N GLU A 143 15.16 -3.87 -27.08
CA GLU A 143 15.62 -2.65 -27.75
C GLU A 143 17.13 -2.68 -28.05
N GLU A 144 17.93 -3.31 -27.18
CA GLU A 144 19.37 -3.55 -27.41
C GLU A 144 19.60 -4.58 -28.53
N ASP A 145 18.85 -5.68 -28.53
CA ASP A 145 18.91 -6.71 -29.59
C ASP A 145 18.48 -6.16 -30.97
N LEU A 146 17.62 -5.13 -30.99
CA LEU A 146 17.22 -4.45 -32.23
C LEU A 146 18.32 -3.51 -32.76
N LYS A 147 19.04 -2.85 -31.86
CA LYS A 147 20.13 -1.92 -32.21
C LYS A 147 21.37 -2.64 -32.72
N GLU A 148 21.68 -3.82 -32.17
CA GLU A 148 22.77 -4.66 -32.71
C GLU A 148 22.47 -5.17 -34.13
N ASN A 149 21.25 -5.65 -34.38
CA ASN A 149 20.87 -6.14 -35.71
C ASN A 149 20.87 -5.07 -36.81
N ILE A 150 20.59 -3.80 -36.47
CA ILE A 150 20.64 -2.69 -37.45
C ILE A 150 22.08 -2.37 -37.84
N ASN A 151 23.04 -2.45 -36.90
CA ASN A 151 24.44 -2.15 -37.19
C ASN A 151 25.13 -3.26 -38.01
N THR A 152 24.71 -4.52 -37.87
CA THR A 152 25.28 -5.63 -38.67
C THR A 152 24.80 -5.62 -40.13
N ALA A 153 23.66 -4.98 -40.43
CA ALA A 153 23.12 -4.89 -41.79
C ALA A 153 23.70 -3.74 -42.65
N GLN A 154 24.54 -2.87 -42.06
CA GLN A 154 25.17 -1.73 -42.73
C GLN A 154 26.65 -1.93 -43.09
N GLN A 155 27.21 -3.12 -42.88
CA GLN A 155 28.53 -3.55 -43.36
C GLN A 155 28.37 -4.53 -44.52
#